data_AF-A0A7G2CJ84-F1
#
_entry.id   AF-A0A7G2CJ84-F1
#
_cell.length_a   1.000
_cell.length_b   1.000
_cell.length_c   1.000
_cell.angle_alpha   90.00
_cell.angle_beta   90.00
_cell.angle_gamma   90.00
#
_symmetry.space_group_name_H-M   'P 1'
#
loop_
_entity.id
_entity.type
_entity.pdbx_description
1 polymer ?
#
loop_
_entity_poly.entity_id
_entity_poly.type
_entity_poly.pdbx_seq_one_letter_code
_entity_poly.pdbx_strand_id
1 'polypeptide(L)'
;MEAATETPDPFEKRVSLQRISPQLEHEIILLIFQLRDLGDVAASEKVRIATRKALENTATRENAEEEVNYVIKKAKKKISKLDGSYERIKRRKLEKREEAMQRASKFIDASASEGDDDEEVETENESDY
;
A
#
# COMPACT_ATOMS: atom_id res chain seq x y z
N MET A 1 -1.07 -63.69 -20.92
CA MET A 1 -1.72 -62.68 -20.06
C MET A 1 -0.90 -61.41 -20.22
N GLU A 2 -1.24 -60.60 -21.22
CA GLU A 2 -0.58 -59.31 -21.44
C GLU A 2 -1.20 -58.29 -20.50
N ALA A 3 -0.39 -57.71 -19.62
CA ALA A 3 -0.83 -56.64 -18.75
C ALA A 3 -1.09 -55.40 -19.60
N ALA A 4 -2.36 -55.00 -19.69
CA ALA A 4 -2.75 -53.73 -20.26
C ALA A 4 -2.09 -52.61 -19.44
N THR A 5 -1.04 -52.00 -19.99
CA THR A 5 -0.52 -50.75 -19.45
C THR A 5 -1.55 -49.68 -19.79
N GLU A 6 -2.42 -49.35 -18.83
CA GLU A 6 -3.22 -48.12 -18.88
C GLU A 6 -2.27 -46.95 -19.09
N THR A 7 -2.23 -46.44 -20.32
CA THR A 7 -1.63 -45.14 -20.60
C THR A 7 -2.41 -44.11 -19.80
N PRO A 8 -1.78 -43.40 -18.83
CA PRO A 8 -2.48 -42.40 -18.05
C PRO A 8 -3.05 -41.35 -19.00
N ASP A 9 -4.32 -41.00 -18.81
CA ASP A 9 -5.02 -40.03 -19.65
C ASP A 9 -4.27 -38.68 -19.58
N PRO A 10 -3.81 -38.11 -20.72
CA PRO A 10 -3.09 -36.85 -20.72
C PRO A 10 -3.90 -35.67 -20.14
N PHE A 11 -5.21 -35.85 -19.94
CA PHE A 11 -6.12 -34.86 -19.35
C PHE A 11 -6.44 -35.10 -17.86
N GLU A 12 -5.87 -36.13 -17.22
CA GLU A 12 -6.10 -36.45 -15.80
C GLU A 12 -5.45 -35.47 -14.82
N LYS A 13 -4.56 -34.59 -15.28
CA LYS A 13 -4.20 -33.39 -14.50
C LYS A 13 -5.32 -32.36 -14.58
N ARG A 14 -6.49 -32.70 -14.04
CA ARG A 14 -7.43 -31.70 -13.54
C ARG A 14 -6.80 -31.07 -12.31
N VAL A 15 -5.91 -30.09 -12.52
CA VAL A 15 -5.47 -29.22 -11.42
C VAL A 15 -6.75 -28.57 -10.90
N SER A 16 -7.17 -28.99 -9.70
CA SER A 16 -8.32 -28.39 -9.04
C SER A 16 -7.94 -26.95 -8.71
N LEU A 17 -8.33 -26.02 -9.59
CA LEU A 17 -8.13 -24.60 -9.36
C LEU A 17 -8.88 -24.19 -8.10
N GLN A 18 -8.16 -23.58 -7.16
CA GLN A 18 -8.80 -22.95 -6.02
C GLN A 18 -9.74 -21.86 -6.52
N ARG A 19 -10.91 -21.76 -5.88
CA ARG A 19 -11.85 -20.65 -6.12
C ARG A 19 -11.54 -19.55 -5.12
N ILE A 20 -11.56 -18.31 -5.56
CA ILE A 20 -11.43 -17.12 -4.71
C ILE A 20 -12.78 -16.40 -4.64
N SER A 21 -12.88 -15.40 -3.77
CA SER A 21 -14.09 -14.58 -3.70
C SER A 21 -14.33 -13.81 -5.02
N PRO A 22 -15.60 -13.64 -5.46
CA PRO A 22 -15.93 -12.85 -6.64
C PRO A 22 -15.40 -11.41 -6.58
N GLN A 23 -15.26 -10.86 -5.38
CA GLN A 23 -14.70 -9.52 -5.15
C GLN A 23 -13.23 -9.47 -5.57
N LEU A 24 -12.43 -10.49 -5.22
CA LEU A 24 -11.03 -10.56 -5.61
C LEU A 24 -10.87 -10.80 -7.12
N GLU A 25 -11.72 -11.62 -7.73
CA GLU A 25 -11.73 -11.82 -9.19
C GLU A 25 -11.97 -10.50 -9.92
N HIS A 26 -13.00 -9.76 -9.51
CA HIS A 26 -13.35 -8.47 -10.07
C HIS A 26 -12.19 -7.47 -9.92
N GLU A 27 -11.59 -7.40 -8.74
CA GLU A 27 -10.46 -6.49 -8.47
C GLU A 27 -9.25 -6.79 -9.36
N ILE A 28 -8.90 -8.06 -9.56
CA ILE A 28 -7.82 -8.47 -10.47
C ILE A 28 -8.11 -8.02 -11.90
N ILE A 29 -9.33 -8.23 -12.39
CA ILE A 29 -9.74 -7.83 -13.74
C ILE A 29 -9.56 -6.31 -13.92
N LEU A 30 -10.03 -5.51 -12.96
CA LEU A 30 -9.86 -4.06 -12.99
C LEU A 30 -8.39 -3.64 -13.01
N LEU A 31 -7.54 -4.28 -12.19
CA LEU A 31 -6.10 -3.98 -12.16
C LEU A 31 -5.41 -4.31 -13.48
N ILE A 32 -5.81 -5.41 -14.14
CA ILE A 32 -5.28 -5.79 -15.46
C ILE A 32 -5.63 -4.71 -16.49
N PHE A 33 -6.87 -4.23 -16.51
CA PHE A 33 -7.27 -3.16 -17.41
C PHE A 33 -6.54 -1.86 -17.12
N GLN A 34 -6.48 -1.43 -15.85
CA GLN A 34 -5.75 -0.22 -15.46
C GLN A 34 -4.27 -0.25 -15.87
N LEU A 35 -3.60 -1.39 -15.69
CA LEU A 35 -2.20 -1.54 -16.12
C LEU A 35 -2.05 -1.42 -17.64
N ARG A 36 -3.00 -1.95 -18.42
CA ARG A 36 -3.00 -1.83 -19.88
C ARG A 36 -3.31 -0.41 -20.33
N ASP A 37 -4.26 0.26 -19.70
CA ASP A 37 -4.62 1.65 -19.99
C ASP A 37 -3.45 2.60 -19.71
N LEU A 38 -2.66 2.30 -18.67
CA LEU A 38 -1.41 3.01 -18.34
C LEU A 38 -0.22 2.59 -19.22
N GLY A 39 -0.42 1.71 -20.21
CA GLY A 39 0.58 1.27 -21.18
C GLY A 39 1.52 0.16 -20.70
N ASP A 40 1.40 -0.35 -19.47
CA ASP A 40 2.25 -1.42 -18.94
C ASP A 40 1.61 -2.81 -19.16
N VAL A 41 1.56 -3.22 -20.42
CA VAL A 41 1.02 -4.52 -20.85
C VAL A 41 1.77 -5.69 -20.19
N ALA A 42 3.08 -5.58 -20.04
CA ALA A 42 3.90 -6.61 -19.42
C ALA A 42 3.57 -6.81 -17.94
N ALA A 43 3.31 -5.73 -17.19
CA ALA A 43 2.83 -5.83 -15.82
C ALA A 43 1.43 -6.47 -15.76
N SER A 44 0.54 -6.15 -16.70
CA SER A 44 -0.79 -6.77 -16.77
C SER A 44 -0.71 -8.29 -16.92
N GLU A 45 0.19 -8.80 -17.77
CA GLU A 45 0.37 -10.24 -17.96
C GLU A 45 1.03 -10.89 -16.73
N LYS A 46 1.97 -10.19 -16.07
CA LYS A 46 2.54 -10.67 -14.80
C LYS A 46 1.48 -10.84 -13.72
N VAL A 47 0.52 -9.92 -13.61
CA VAL A 47 -0.62 -10.07 -12.68
C VAL A 47 -1.41 -11.32 -13.02
N ARG A 48 -1.79 -11.49 -14.30
CA ARG A 48 -2.55 -12.66 -14.76
C ARG A 48 -1.84 -13.99 -14.45
N ILE A 49 -0.55 -14.09 -14.76
CA ILE A 49 0.26 -15.29 -14.49
C ILE A 49 0.39 -15.53 -12.99
N ALA A 50 0.65 -14.49 -12.20
CA ALA A 50 0.80 -14.64 -10.75
C ALA A 50 -0.51 -15.07 -10.09
N THR A 51 -1.65 -14.50 -10.47
CA THR A 51 -2.98 -14.95 -10.03
C THR A 51 -3.21 -16.40 -10.40
N ARG A 52 -2.98 -16.81 -11.66
CA ARG A 52 -3.12 -18.21 -12.06
C ARG A 52 -2.27 -19.15 -11.20
N LYS A 53 -0.99 -18.80 -10.97
CA LYS A 53 -0.10 -19.57 -10.11
C LYS A 53 -0.61 -19.67 -8.67
N ALA A 54 -1.19 -18.61 -8.13
CA ALA A 54 -1.79 -18.63 -6.81
C ALA A 54 -2.97 -19.63 -6.76
N LEU A 55 -3.82 -19.66 -7.78
CA LEU A 55 -4.97 -20.57 -7.83
C LEU A 55 -4.58 -22.05 -8.07
N GLU A 56 -3.48 -22.29 -8.79
CA GLU A 56 -3.03 -23.65 -9.14
C GLU A 56 -2.17 -24.30 -8.05
N ASN A 57 -1.35 -23.53 -7.34
CA ASN A 57 -0.31 -24.06 -6.46
C ASN A 57 -0.67 -24.03 -4.97
N THR A 58 -1.81 -23.46 -4.60
CA THR A 58 -2.24 -23.38 -3.20
C THR A 58 -3.13 -24.55 -2.81
N ALA A 59 -2.93 -25.04 -1.59
CA ALA A 59 -3.64 -26.21 -1.07
C ALA A 59 -5.09 -25.90 -0.64
N THR A 60 -5.34 -24.68 -0.16
CA THR A 60 -6.64 -24.23 0.33
C THR A 60 -7.07 -22.93 -0.33
N ARG A 61 -8.36 -22.64 -0.26
CA ARG A 61 -8.93 -21.38 -0.69
C ARG A 61 -8.34 -20.19 0.08
N GLU A 62 -8.17 -20.28 1.40
CA GLU A 62 -7.60 -19.16 2.16
C GLU A 62 -6.19 -18.81 1.66
N ASN A 63 -5.34 -19.82 1.44
CA ASN A 63 -3.98 -19.61 0.93
C ASN A 63 -4.01 -18.98 -0.48
N ALA A 64 -4.95 -19.39 -1.33
CA ALA A 64 -5.14 -18.79 -2.65
C ALA A 64 -5.52 -17.31 -2.55
N GLU A 65 -6.45 -16.97 -1.65
CA GLU A 65 -6.90 -15.60 -1.41
C GLU A 65 -5.77 -14.73 -0.84
N GLU A 66 -4.94 -15.26 0.08
CA GLU A 66 -3.77 -14.54 0.61
C GLU A 66 -2.73 -14.21 -0.48
N GLU A 67 -2.38 -15.18 -1.31
CA GLU A 67 -1.45 -14.98 -2.43
C GLU A 67 -2.02 -13.99 -3.45
N VAL A 68 -3.31 -14.09 -3.76
CA VAL A 68 -3.99 -13.14 -4.65
C VAL A 68 -3.99 -11.73 -4.08
N ASN A 69 -4.26 -11.55 -2.78
CA ASN A 69 -4.17 -10.27 -2.11
C ASN A 69 -2.77 -9.66 -2.19
N TYR A 70 -1.73 -10.49 -2.09
CA TYR A 70 -0.35 -10.05 -2.28
C TYR A 70 -0.08 -9.57 -3.71
N VAL A 71 -0.60 -10.28 -4.72
CA VAL A 71 -0.55 -9.87 -6.13
C VAL A 71 -1.26 -8.52 -6.34
N ILE A 72 -2.46 -8.37 -5.80
CA ILE A 72 -3.24 -7.11 -5.84
C ILE A 72 -2.45 -5.95 -5.24
N LYS A 73 -1.85 -6.15 -4.06
CA LYS A 73 -1.04 -5.13 -3.37
C LYS A 73 0.15 -4.67 -4.24
N LYS A 74 0.83 -5.61 -4.90
CA LYS A 74 1.93 -5.29 -5.82
C LYS A 74 1.46 -4.52 -7.05
N ALA A 75 0.35 -4.94 -7.66
CA ALA A 75 -0.24 -4.29 -8.82
C ALA A 75 -0.66 -2.85 -8.51
N LYS A 76 -1.39 -2.62 -7.39
CA LYS A 76 -1.75 -1.28 -6.94
C LYS A 76 -0.55 -0.37 -6.72
N LYS A 77 0.54 -0.89 -6.13
CA LYS A 77 1.78 -0.14 -5.95
C LYS A 77 2.46 0.21 -7.28
N LYS A 78 2.31 -0.64 -8.30
CA LYS A 78 2.84 -0.39 -9.63
C LYS A 78 2.00 0.66 -10.36
N ILE A 79 0.68 0.53 -10.33
CA ILE A 79 -0.28 1.52 -10.86
C ILE A 79 -0.03 2.89 -10.25
N SER A 80 0.13 2.98 -8.92
CA SER A 80 0.35 4.28 -8.27
C SER A 80 1.64 4.98 -8.70
N LYS A 81 2.65 4.22 -9.12
CA LYS A 81 3.87 4.79 -9.69
C LYS A 81 3.68 5.26 -11.13
N LEU A 82 2.86 4.54 -11.92
CA LEU A 82 2.59 4.85 -13.31
C LEU A 82 1.64 6.06 -13.45
N ASP A 83 0.61 6.16 -12.62
CA ASP A 83 -0.38 7.26 -12.64
C ASP A 83 0.08 8.54 -11.90
N GLY A 84 1.33 8.54 -11.40
CA GLY A 84 1.92 9.64 -10.63
C GLY A 84 1.27 9.92 -9.27
N SER A 85 0.29 9.12 -8.82
CA SER A 85 -0.33 9.27 -7.49
C SER A 85 0.67 8.98 -6.37
N TYR A 86 1.64 8.10 -6.61
CA TYR A 86 2.71 7.79 -5.66
C TYR A 86 3.54 9.05 -5.33
N GLU A 87 3.97 9.79 -6.35
CA GLU A 87 4.75 11.01 -6.15
C GLU A 87 3.89 12.12 -5.52
N ARG A 88 2.61 12.24 -5.91
CA ARG A 88 1.67 13.19 -5.27
C ARG A 88 1.49 12.91 -3.77
N ILE A 89 1.29 11.64 -3.39
CA ILE A 89 1.14 11.25 -1.98
C ILE A 89 2.44 11.48 -1.21
N LYS A 90 3.59 11.16 -1.81
CA LYS A 90 4.91 11.37 -1.20
C LYS A 90 5.17 12.86 -0.95
N ARG A 91 4.88 13.72 -1.92
CA ARG A 91 5.01 15.18 -1.79
C ARG A 91 4.12 15.71 -0.67
N ARG A 92 2.84 15.33 -0.65
CA ARG A 92 1.90 15.73 0.40
C ARG A 92 2.34 15.30 1.80
N LYS A 93 2.97 14.13 1.94
CA LYS A 93 3.54 13.68 3.22
C LYS A 93 4.73 14.52 3.66
N LEU A 94 5.57 14.94 2.70
CA LEU A 94 6.72 15.79 2.97
C LEU A 94 6.29 17.20 3.39
N GLU A 95 5.33 17.80 2.67
CA GLU A 95 4.72 19.09 3.01
C GLU A 95 4.14 19.07 4.43
N LYS A 96 3.34 18.05 4.78
CA LYS A 96 2.80 17.90 6.14
C LYS A 96 3.88 17.78 7.22
N ARG A 97 4.99 17.10 6.91
CA ARG A 97 6.11 16.96 7.86
C ARG A 97 6.82 18.30 8.04
N GLU A 98 7.01 19.05 6.97
CA GLU A 98 7.60 20.38 7.01
C GLU A 98 6.71 21.37 7.78
N GLU A 99 5.40 21.38 7.52
CA GLU A 99 4.43 22.17 8.30
C GLU A 99 4.47 21.82 9.79
N ALA A 100 4.55 20.52 10.13
CA ALA A 100 4.67 20.08 11.51
C ALA A 100 5.99 20.54 12.16
N MET A 101 7.10 20.49 11.42
CA MET A 101 8.40 20.96 11.90
C MET A 101 8.44 22.48 12.08
N GLN A 102 7.85 23.24 11.15
CA GLN A 102 7.70 24.69 11.27
C GLN A 102 6.81 25.07 12.46
N ARG A 103 5.71 24.35 12.71
CA ARG A 103 4.88 24.57 13.90
C ARG A 103 5.63 24.26 15.19
N ALA A 104 6.37 23.17 15.23
CA ALA A 104 7.19 22.82 16.40
C ALA A 104 8.31 23.85 16.63
N SER A 105 8.98 24.30 15.56
CA SER A 105 10.02 25.34 15.63
C SER A 105 9.45 26.68 16.12
N LYS A 106 8.25 27.07 15.67
CA LYS A 106 7.57 28.28 16.15
C LYS A 106 7.17 28.18 17.62
N PHE A 107 6.81 26.99 18.10
CA PHE A 107 6.49 26.79 19.51
C PHE A 107 7.75 26.93 20.39
N ILE A 108 8.90 26.42 19.94
CA ILE A 108 10.18 26.57 20.65
C ILE A 108 10.61 28.04 20.68
N ASP A 109 10.47 28.76 19.55
CA ASP A 109 10.82 30.19 19.46
C ASP A 109 9.89 31.06 20.33
N ALA A 110 8.59 30.75 20.36
CA ALA A 110 7.64 31.41 21.26
C ALA A 110 7.95 31.13 22.75
N SER A 111 8.34 29.90 23.12
CA SER A 111 8.75 29.59 24.49
C SER A 111 10.12 30.14 24.88
N ALA A 112 10.98 30.45 23.90
CA ALA A 112 12.28 31.09 24.14
C ALA A 112 12.17 32.61 24.25
N SER A 113 11.11 33.21 23.67
CA SER A 113 10.77 34.64 23.83
C SER A 113 9.99 34.94 25.12
N GLU A 114 9.60 33.93 25.91
CA GLU A 114 8.81 34.06 27.14
C GLU A 114 9.66 33.78 28.41
N GLY A 115 10.95 34.12 28.36
CA GLY A 115 11.91 33.83 29.44
C GLY A 115 13.10 34.79 29.52
N ASP A 116 12.92 36.07 29.17
CA ASP A 116 13.89 37.12 29.44
C ASP A 116 13.18 38.47 29.64
N ASP A 117 12.44 38.59 30.74
CA ASP A 117 12.01 39.88 31.30
C ASP A 117 12.01 39.78 32.84
N ASP A 118 13.19 39.42 33.39
CA ASP A 118 13.54 39.70 34.79
C ASP A 118 13.94 41.18 34.88
N GLU A 119 12.98 42.10 34.75
CA GLU A 119 13.13 43.49 35.17
C GLU A 119 12.58 43.63 36.61
N GLU A 120 13.49 43.49 37.57
CA GLU A 120 13.38 44.03 38.93
C GLU A 120 12.93 45.50 38.87
N VAL A 121 11.74 45.85 39.38
CA VAL A 121 11.47 47.24 39.78
C VAL A 121 10.70 47.30 41.10
N GLU A 122 11.49 47.45 42.15
CA GLU A 122 11.34 48.27 43.36
C GLU A 122 9.96 48.37 44.05
N THR A 123 9.94 47.82 45.26
CA THR A 123 9.00 48.19 46.32
C THR A 123 9.28 49.62 46.81
N GLU A 124 8.42 50.57 46.48
CA GLU A 124 8.31 51.83 47.24
C GLU A 124 6.96 51.94 47.93
N ASN A 125 7.09 52.00 49.24
CA ASN A 125 6.07 52.13 50.26
C ASN A 125 6.05 53.62 50.62
N GLU A 126 4.98 54.37 50.33
CA GLU A 126 4.81 55.67 50.97
C GLU A 126 3.34 56.03 51.19
N SER A 127 3.11 56.51 52.40
CA SER A 127 1.88 56.84 53.09
C SER A 127 1.33 58.22 52.73
N ASP A 128 0.20 58.55 53.36
CA ASP A 128 -0.35 59.90 53.61
C ASP A 128 -1.29 60.49 52.53
N TYR A 129 -2.61 60.32 52.69
CA TYR A 129 -3.50 61.18 53.50
C TYR A 129 -4.95 60.68 53.50
#